data_AF-K1TIR5-F1
#
_entry.id   AF-K1TIR5-F1
#
_cell.length_a   1.000
_cell.length_b   1.000
_cell.length_c   1.000
_cell.angle_alpha   90.00
_cell.angle_beta   90.00
_cell.angle_gamma   90.00
#
_symmetry.space_group_name_H-M   'P 1'
#
loop_
_entity.id
_entity.type
_entity.pdbx_description
1 polymer ?
#
loop_
_entity_poly.entity_id
_entity_poly.type
_entity_poly.pdbx_seq_one_letter_code
_entity_poly.pdbx_strand_id
1 'polypeptide(L)'
;ELKPTYIKSMQLNGEDMTYDAPNYAWTKVITTTADNTPVSIVAKGAEYSKATGTEDAAAVVKTMNYTLADGKMTDAATAGSVNIPTAGTYTITVKVGDKSDLTYSIVSGDQTTPKPTISNTIGMFSKDGSTLYATFTKVSEGVYTCTYDLSNLYDMRFYFIGDDIDDKRVCYGSVPNSQFSLYKEEDDSNRQGWDIWFNDDAKSMESATITVDLNTMTWKYE
;
A
#
# COMPACT_ATOMS: atom_id res chain seq x y z
N GLU A 1 19.65 -39.13 9.74
CA GLU A 1 19.70 -38.14 10.83
C GLU A 1 18.86 -36.94 10.41
N LEU A 2 17.94 -36.45 11.24
CA LEU A 2 17.15 -35.26 10.93
C LEU A 2 17.96 -34.02 11.27
N LYS A 3 18.23 -33.18 10.28
CA LYS A 3 18.89 -31.89 10.45
C LYS A 3 17.90 -30.76 10.16
N PRO A 4 17.28 -30.15 11.18
CA PRO A 4 16.41 -29.00 10.95
C PRO A 4 17.25 -27.81 10.46
N THR A 5 16.69 -27.06 9.52
CA THR A 5 17.26 -25.79 9.05
C THR A 5 16.31 -24.67 9.42
N TYR A 6 16.80 -23.68 10.17
CA TYR A 6 16.05 -22.47 10.50
C TYR A 6 16.35 -21.40 9.46
N ILE A 7 15.31 -20.80 8.87
CA ILE A 7 15.45 -19.64 7.97
C ILE A 7 15.68 -18.40 8.85
N LYS A 8 16.88 -17.80 8.75
CA LYS A 8 17.24 -16.59 9.51
C LYS A 8 16.86 -15.32 8.75
N SER A 9 17.04 -15.31 7.43
CA SER A 9 16.67 -14.19 6.58
C SER A 9 16.35 -14.64 5.16
N MET A 10 15.65 -13.77 4.45
CA MET A 10 15.36 -13.89 3.03
C MET A 10 15.97 -12.70 2.31
N GLN A 11 16.47 -12.93 1.10
CA GLN A 11 17.05 -11.91 0.24
C GLN A 11 16.34 -11.93 -1.11
N LEU A 12 15.99 -10.75 -1.60
CA LEU A 12 15.44 -10.54 -2.94
C LEU A 12 16.53 -9.88 -3.79
N ASN A 13 17.00 -10.56 -4.84
CA ASN A 13 18.13 -10.13 -5.67
C ASN A 13 19.39 -9.75 -4.86
N GLY A 14 19.65 -10.50 -3.79
CA GLY A 14 20.81 -10.28 -2.91
C GLY A 14 20.60 -9.25 -1.80
N GLU A 15 19.49 -8.53 -1.82
CA GLU A 15 19.17 -7.49 -0.83
C GLU A 15 18.20 -8.02 0.23
N ASP A 16 18.43 -7.72 1.51
CA ASP A 16 17.66 -8.27 2.63
C ASP A 16 16.18 -7.87 2.60
N MET A 17 15.29 -8.83 2.87
CA MET A 17 13.86 -8.60 3.07
C MET A 17 13.55 -8.33 4.55
N THR A 18 12.50 -7.55 4.82
CA THR A 18 12.02 -7.25 6.17
C THR A 18 11.12 -8.37 6.67
N TYR A 19 11.30 -8.83 7.91
CA TYR A 19 10.39 -9.82 8.51
C TYR A 19 9.19 -9.14 9.19
N ASP A 20 8.00 -9.45 8.72
CA ASP A 20 6.70 -9.08 9.28
C ASP A 20 6.23 -10.21 10.20
N ALA A 21 6.56 -10.10 11.49
CA ALA A 21 6.27 -11.12 12.49
C ALA A 21 4.77 -11.40 12.67
N PRO A 22 3.87 -10.40 12.77
CA PRO A 22 2.42 -10.64 12.84
C PRO A 22 1.87 -11.50 11.71
N ASN A 23 2.39 -11.33 10.48
CA ASN A 23 1.91 -12.05 9.30
C ASN A 23 2.76 -13.26 8.91
N TYR A 24 3.79 -13.59 9.71
CA TYR A 24 4.75 -14.67 9.42
C TYR A 24 5.29 -14.61 7.98
N ALA A 25 5.69 -13.41 7.56
CA ALA A 25 6.07 -13.14 6.19
C ALA A 25 7.39 -12.35 6.09
N TRP A 26 8.11 -12.51 4.99
CA TRP A 26 9.17 -11.58 4.60
C TRP A 26 8.67 -10.70 3.47
N THR A 27 8.84 -9.39 3.59
CA THR A 27 8.37 -8.40 2.60
C THR A 27 9.53 -7.55 2.09
N LYS A 28 9.46 -7.17 0.82
CA LYS A 28 10.34 -6.16 0.24
C LYS A 28 9.64 -5.40 -0.88
N VAL A 29 9.73 -4.07 -0.82
CA VAL A 29 9.32 -3.20 -1.92
C VAL A 29 10.50 -2.99 -2.85
N ILE A 30 10.27 -3.13 -4.15
CA ILE A 30 11.26 -2.79 -5.19
C ILE A 30 10.61 -1.91 -6.26
N THR A 31 11.44 -1.17 -6.97
CA THR A 31 11.05 -0.47 -8.19
C THR A 31 11.89 -0.99 -9.35
N THR A 32 11.21 -1.52 -10.37
CA THR A 32 11.84 -1.94 -11.62
C THR A 32 11.69 -0.84 -12.67
N THR A 33 12.74 -0.56 -13.42
CA THR A 33 12.76 0.48 -14.46
C THR A 33 12.58 -0.06 -15.88
N ALA A 34 12.54 -1.38 -16.03
CA ALA A 34 12.37 -2.06 -17.30
C ALA A 34 11.35 -3.21 -17.20
N ASP A 35 10.64 -3.45 -18.29
CA ASP A 35 9.77 -4.60 -18.47
C ASP A 35 10.57 -5.91 -18.42
N ASN A 36 9.92 -6.99 -18.01
CA ASN A 36 10.51 -8.32 -17.87
C ASN A 36 11.75 -8.37 -16.96
N THR A 37 11.84 -7.51 -15.95
CA THR A 37 12.95 -7.52 -14.98
C THR A 37 12.90 -8.83 -14.16
N PRO A 38 13.98 -9.64 -14.14
CA PRO A 38 14.02 -10.87 -13.35
C PRO A 38 14.21 -10.57 -11.86
N VAL A 39 13.50 -11.33 -11.02
CA VAL A 39 13.70 -11.33 -9.58
C VAL A 39 13.94 -12.75 -9.05
N SER A 40 14.82 -12.87 -8.08
CA SER A 40 15.24 -14.11 -7.43
C SER A 40 15.15 -13.98 -5.92
N ILE A 41 14.76 -15.07 -5.25
CA ILE A 41 14.62 -15.11 -3.79
C ILE A 41 15.53 -16.21 -3.26
N VAL A 42 16.35 -15.86 -2.27
CA VAL A 42 17.29 -16.78 -1.63
C VAL A 42 17.12 -16.67 -0.13
N ALA A 43 17.12 -17.79 0.57
CA ALA A 43 17.10 -17.80 2.03
C ALA A 43 18.50 -18.07 2.60
N LYS A 44 18.82 -17.39 3.70
CA LYS A 44 19.97 -17.71 4.54
C LYS A 44 19.47 -18.39 5.79
N GLY A 45 19.98 -19.58 6.05
CA GLY A 45 19.58 -20.41 7.17
C GLY A 45 20.74 -20.89 8.02
N ALA A 46 20.38 -21.50 9.14
CA ALA A 46 21.28 -22.20 10.04
C ALA A 46 20.82 -23.66 10.15
N GLU A 47 21.69 -24.59 9.76
CA GLU A 47 21.45 -26.03 9.90
C GLU A 47 21.98 -26.51 11.26
N TYR A 48 21.12 -27.20 12.02
CA TYR A 48 21.45 -27.75 13.33
C TYR A 48 21.48 -29.28 13.28
N SER A 49 22.31 -29.90 14.14
CA SER A 49 22.27 -31.34 14.37
C SER A 49 21.77 -31.63 15.78
N LYS A 50 20.79 -32.53 15.87
CA LYS A 50 20.32 -33.07 17.14
C LYS A 50 21.35 -33.99 17.79
N ALA A 51 22.21 -34.64 17.01
CA ALA A 51 23.22 -35.57 17.53
C ALA A 51 24.30 -34.84 18.34
N THR A 52 24.65 -33.61 17.94
CA THR A 52 25.67 -32.80 18.61
C THR A 52 25.11 -31.78 19.59
N GLY A 53 23.77 -31.61 19.66
CA GLY A 53 23.15 -30.58 20.49
C GLY A 53 23.64 -29.17 20.12
N THR A 54 23.69 -28.87 18.81
CA THR A 54 24.34 -27.67 18.28
C THR A 54 23.73 -26.39 18.84
N GLU A 55 24.54 -25.59 19.53
CA GLU A 55 24.19 -24.20 19.88
C GLU A 55 24.16 -23.31 18.63
N ASP A 56 23.46 -22.17 18.68
CA ASP A 56 23.30 -21.29 17.51
C ASP A 56 24.62 -20.80 16.91
N ALA A 57 25.64 -20.55 17.74
CA ALA A 57 26.97 -20.15 17.31
C ALA A 57 27.72 -21.25 16.53
N ALA A 58 27.35 -22.51 16.73
CA ALA A 58 27.94 -23.66 16.07
C ALA A 58 27.09 -24.17 14.88
N ALA A 59 25.97 -23.53 14.59
CA ALA A 59 25.10 -23.91 13.49
C ALA A 59 25.76 -23.61 12.13
N VAL A 60 25.58 -24.53 11.17
CA VAL A 60 26.20 -24.37 9.86
C VAL A 60 25.37 -23.42 9.03
N VAL A 61 25.98 -22.31 8.58
CA VAL A 61 25.32 -21.37 7.68
C VAL A 61 25.01 -22.07 6.35
N LYS A 62 23.75 -22.02 5.93
CA LYS A 62 23.29 -22.54 4.66
C LYS A 62 22.67 -21.44 3.81
N THR A 63 22.98 -21.50 2.52
CA THR A 63 22.20 -20.79 1.50
C THR A 63 21.19 -21.79 0.93
N MET A 64 19.92 -21.44 0.95
CA MET A 64 18.84 -22.24 0.39
C MET A 64 18.33 -21.52 -0.85
N ASN A 65 18.39 -22.25 -1.97
CA ASN A 65 18.00 -21.76 -3.28
C ASN A 65 16.64 -22.37 -3.65
N TYR A 66 15.85 -21.61 -4.40
CA TYR A 66 14.51 -22.03 -4.81
C TYR A 66 14.27 -21.77 -6.28
N THR A 67 13.49 -22.64 -6.94
CA THR A 67 12.76 -22.26 -8.16
C THR A 67 11.48 -21.53 -7.78
N LEU A 68 11.08 -20.57 -8.63
CA LEU A 68 9.90 -19.73 -8.46
C LEU A 68 8.92 -20.05 -9.57
N ALA A 69 7.80 -20.69 -9.25
CA ALA A 69 6.75 -21.01 -10.20
C ALA A 69 5.39 -21.01 -9.51
N ASP A 70 4.38 -20.43 -10.17
CA ASP A 70 2.98 -20.45 -9.72
C ASP A 70 2.78 -20.02 -8.26
N GLY A 71 3.54 -19.01 -7.81
CA GLY A 71 3.48 -18.48 -6.43
C GLY A 71 4.11 -19.40 -5.38
N LYS A 72 4.84 -20.44 -5.78
CA LYS A 72 5.50 -21.40 -4.89
C LYS A 72 7.02 -21.32 -5.01
N MET A 73 7.70 -21.53 -3.89
CA MET A 73 9.14 -21.68 -3.81
C MET A 73 9.47 -23.15 -3.58
N THR A 74 10.16 -23.78 -4.53
CA THR A 74 10.55 -25.20 -4.43
C THR A 74 12.07 -25.31 -4.32
N ASP A 75 12.56 -26.13 -3.38
CA ASP A 75 14.00 -26.33 -3.16
C ASP A 75 14.74 -26.65 -4.47
N ALA A 76 15.89 -25.99 -4.66
CA ALA A 76 16.71 -26.12 -5.85
C ALA A 76 18.21 -26.07 -5.52
N ALA A 77 19.04 -26.60 -6.42
CA ALA A 77 20.50 -26.48 -6.30
C ALA A 77 20.98 -25.04 -6.56
N THR A 78 20.33 -24.34 -7.49
CA THR A 78 20.63 -22.96 -7.91
C THR A 78 19.37 -22.11 -7.81
N ALA A 79 19.52 -20.83 -7.48
CA ALA A 79 18.38 -19.93 -7.39
C ALA A 79 17.77 -19.73 -8.79
N GLY A 80 16.45 -19.93 -8.89
CA GLY A 80 15.67 -19.56 -10.05
C GLY A 80 15.23 -18.10 -9.99
N SER A 81 14.55 -17.66 -11.05
CA SER A 81 13.96 -16.33 -11.12
C SER A 81 12.56 -16.37 -11.73
N VAL A 82 11.78 -15.34 -11.43
CA VAL A 82 10.51 -15.01 -12.10
C VAL A 82 10.61 -13.59 -12.64
N ASN A 83 9.99 -13.33 -13.79
CA ASN A 83 10.02 -12.00 -14.39
C ASN A 83 8.84 -11.16 -13.91
N ILE A 84 9.12 -9.91 -13.56
CA ILE A 84 8.10 -8.87 -13.40
C ILE A 84 7.81 -8.33 -14.80
N PRO A 85 6.58 -8.50 -15.33
CA PRO A 85 6.29 -8.27 -16.73
C PRO A 85 6.45 -6.80 -17.14
N THR A 86 6.03 -5.87 -16.28
CA THR A 86 6.03 -4.44 -16.56
C THR A 86 6.88 -3.66 -15.56
N ALA A 87 7.56 -2.60 -16.01
CA ALA A 87 8.24 -1.66 -15.13
C ALA A 87 7.26 -1.06 -14.11
N GLY A 88 7.72 -0.80 -12.88
CA GLY A 88 6.88 -0.24 -11.83
C GLY A 88 7.37 -0.56 -10.42
N THR A 89 6.60 -0.13 -9.43
CA THR A 89 6.84 -0.47 -8.02
C THR A 89 6.04 -1.71 -7.65
N TYR A 90 6.65 -2.62 -6.90
CA TYR A 90 6.06 -3.88 -6.49
C TYR A 90 6.43 -4.23 -5.06
N THR A 91 5.51 -4.88 -4.35
CA THR A 91 5.76 -5.55 -3.08
C THR A 91 5.86 -7.05 -3.30
N ILE A 92 7.01 -7.61 -2.95
CA ILE A 92 7.25 -9.04 -2.93
C ILE A 92 7.05 -9.52 -1.50
N THR A 93 6.23 -10.55 -1.32
CA THR A 93 5.98 -11.17 -0.03
C THR A 93 6.30 -12.66 -0.12
N VAL A 94 7.03 -13.19 0.87
CA VAL A 94 7.25 -14.63 1.06
C VAL A 94 6.54 -15.04 2.34
N LYS A 95 5.65 -16.04 2.28
CA LYS A 95 4.95 -16.59 3.44
C LYS A 95 5.35 -18.04 3.68
N VAL A 96 5.46 -18.39 4.96
CA VAL A 96 5.51 -19.80 5.39
C VAL A 96 4.08 -20.29 5.53
N GLY A 97 3.65 -21.15 4.61
CA GLY A 97 2.35 -21.80 4.65
C GLY A 97 2.33 -23.04 5.54
N ASP A 98 1.20 -23.74 5.50
CA ASP A 98 1.02 -24.99 6.22
C ASP A 98 2.09 -26.01 5.82
N LYS A 99 2.57 -26.80 6.81
CA LYS A 99 3.65 -27.79 6.64
C LYS A 99 5.00 -27.21 6.18
N SER A 100 5.22 -25.91 6.39
CA SER A 100 6.45 -25.19 6.03
C SER A 100 6.65 -25.00 4.52
N ASP A 101 5.59 -25.11 3.72
CA ASP A 101 5.67 -24.75 2.29
C ASP A 101 5.93 -23.25 2.15
N LEU A 102 6.86 -22.87 1.29
CA LEU A 102 7.16 -21.47 1.02
C LEU A 102 6.37 -20.99 -0.20
N THR A 103 5.65 -19.90 -0.03
CA THR A 103 4.91 -19.24 -1.11
C THR A 103 5.42 -17.82 -1.30
N TYR A 104 5.32 -17.31 -2.52
CA TYR A 104 5.65 -15.93 -2.83
C TYR A 104 4.51 -15.26 -3.61
N SER A 105 4.35 -13.96 -3.39
CA SER A 105 3.44 -13.11 -4.17
C SER A 105 4.15 -11.85 -4.61
N ILE A 106 3.80 -11.37 -5.80
CA ILE A 106 4.27 -10.09 -6.36
C ILE A 106 3.03 -9.26 -6.64
N VAL A 107 2.87 -8.16 -5.90
CA VAL A 107 1.72 -7.26 -6.02
C VAL A 107 2.23 -5.89 -6.44
N SER A 108 1.56 -5.24 -7.38
CA SER A 108 1.88 -3.87 -7.78
C SER A 108 1.69 -2.88 -6.63
N GLY A 109 2.59 -1.90 -6.53
CA GLY A 109 2.59 -0.87 -5.49
C GLY A 109 3.30 -1.28 -4.20
N ASP A 110 3.48 -0.31 -3.31
CA ASP A 110 3.91 -0.54 -1.93
C ASP A 110 2.71 -1.00 -1.08
N GLN A 111 2.80 -2.22 -0.55
CA GLN A 111 1.80 -2.85 0.33
C GLN A 111 2.30 -2.96 1.78
N THR A 112 3.50 -2.44 2.07
CA THR A 112 4.14 -2.50 3.40
C THR A 112 3.77 -1.31 4.27
N THR A 113 3.41 -0.19 3.65
CA THR A 113 2.86 0.96 4.37
C THR A 113 1.42 0.65 4.81
N PRO A 114 1.11 0.66 6.13
CA PRO A 114 -0.25 0.44 6.61
C PRO A 114 -1.20 1.42 5.93
N LYS A 115 -2.29 0.90 5.37
CA LYS A 115 -3.36 1.77 4.86
C LYS A 115 -3.85 2.66 6.01
N PRO A 116 -4.09 3.96 5.76
CA PRO A 116 -4.72 4.82 6.75
C PRO A 116 -6.00 4.17 7.27
N THR A 117 -6.12 4.07 8.60
CA THR A 117 -7.31 3.53 9.23
C THR A 117 -8.39 4.60 9.25
N ILE A 118 -9.09 4.73 8.12
CA ILE A 118 -10.24 5.61 7.95
C ILE A 118 -11.46 4.80 7.54
N SER A 119 -12.62 5.14 8.10
CA SER A 119 -13.90 4.55 7.71
C SER A 119 -15.03 5.54 7.99
N ASN A 120 -16.12 5.43 7.22
CA ASN A 120 -17.35 6.22 7.35
C ASN A 120 -17.10 7.73 7.47
N THR A 121 -16.22 8.27 6.63
CA THR A 121 -15.82 9.68 6.65
C THR A 121 -15.52 10.23 5.25
N ILE A 122 -15.28 11.54 5.13
CA ILE A 122 -14.78 12.15 3.91
C ILE A 122 -13.25 12.03 3.85
N GLY A 123 -12.74 11.62 2.69
CA GLY A 123 -11.34 11.80 2.31
C GLY A 123 -11.23 12.76 1.13
N MET A 124 -10.17 13.56 1.10
CA MET A 124 -9.84 14.46 0.01
C MET A 124 -8.66 13.88 -0.76
N PHE A 125 -8.86 13.65 -2.05
CA PHE A 125 -7.91 12.94 -2.91
C PHE A 125 -7.52 13.78 -4.13
N SER A 126 -6.47 13.35 -4.83
CA SER A 126 -6.17 13.78 -6.20
C SER A 126 -7.36 13.55 -7.14
N LYS A 127 -7.41 14.27 -8.26
CA LYS A 127 -8.50 14.14 -9.23
C LYS A 127 -8.69 12.73 -9.77
N ASP A 128 -7.65 11.90 -9.85
CA ASP A 128 -7.76 10.49 -10.25
C ASP A 128 -8.15 9.55 -9.09
N GLY A 129 -8.26 10.07 -7.86
CA GLY A 129 -8.57 9.29 -6.66
C GLY A 129 -7.40 8.46 -6.11
N SER A 130 -6.19 8.59 -6.67
CA SER A 130 -5.06 7.72 -6.32
C SER A 130 -4.32 8.14 -5.05
N THR A 131 -4.26 9.45 -4.77
CA THR A 131 -3.47 10.01 -3.66
C THR A 131 -4.41 10.64 -2.63
N LEU A 132 -4.30 10.24 -1.37
CA LEU A 132 -5.03 10.86 -0.26
C LEU A 132 -4.27 12.10 0.24
N TYR A 133 -4.93 13.25 0.25
CA TYR A 133 -4.40 14.51 0.77
C TYR A 133 -4.85 14.82 2.19
N ALA A 134 -6.11 14.57 2.54
CA ALA A 134 -6.61 14.81 3.89
C ALA A 134 -7.75 13.86 4.28
N THR A 135 -7.88 13.61 5.57
CA THR A 135 -8.97 12.83 6.17
C THR A 135 -9.78 13.72 7.07
N PHE A 136 -11.10 13.58 7.00
CA PHE A 136 -12.00 14.41 7.77
C PHE A 136 -12.45 13.69 9.03
N THR A 137 -12.72 14.46 10.08
CA THR A 137 -13.39 14.01 11.29
C THR A 137 -14.88 14.31 11.17
N LYS A 138 -15.73 13.33 11.45
CA LYS A 138 -17.18 13.54 11.51
C LYS A 138 -17.51 14.42 12.71
N VAL A 139 -18.13 15.56 12.46
CA VAL A 139 -18.59 16.50 13.50
C VAL A 139 -20.03 16.17 13.90
N SER A 140 -20.87 15.87 12.91
CA SER A 140 -22.26 15.42 13.09
C SER A 140 -22.71 14.60 11.87
N GLU A 141 -23.95 14.12 11.85
CA GLU A 141 -24.46 13.37 10.68
C GLU A 141 -24.40 14.23 9.41
N GLY A 142 -23.71 13.73 8.38
CA GLY A 142 -23.50 14.45 7.12
C GLY A 142 -22.49 15.60 7.17
N VAL A 143 -21.89 15.95 8.31
CA VAL A 143 -20.95 17.08 8.43
C VAL A 143 -19.56 16.62 8.89
N TYR A 144 -18.54 16.98 8.12
CA TYR A 144 -17.17 16.53 8.29
C TYR A 144 -16.20 17.71 8.23
N THR A 145 -15.13 17.69 9.04
CA THR A 145 -14.13 18.76 9.05
C THR A 145 -12.71 18.21 9.05
N CYS A 146 -11.75 18.94 8.47
CA CYS A 146 -10.33 18.68 8.65
C CYS A 146 -9.54 19.99 8.74
N THR A 147 -8.31 19.91 9.24
CA THR A 147 -7.29 20.94 9.04
C THR A 147 -6.37 20.45 7.93
N TYR A 148 -6.14 21.28 6.93
CA TYR A 148 -5.32 20.94 5.76
C TYR A 148 -4.23 21.98 5.56
N ASP A 149 -3.01 21.52 5.28
CA ASP A 149 -1.79 22.34 5.13
C ASP A 149 -1.66 23.04 3.77
N LEU A 150 -2.75 23.09 2.98
CA LEU A 150 -2.86 23.77 1.68
C LEU A 150 -1.71 23.46 0.71
N SER A 151 -1.10 22.27 0.87
CA SER A 151 0.00 21.76 0.04
C SER A 151 -0.38 21.57 -1.43
N ASN A 152 -1.67 21.40 -1.72
CA ASN A 152 -2.25 21.37 -3.05
C ASN A 152 -3.54 22.22 -3.07
N LEU A 153 -3.74 22.99 -4.14
CA LEU A 153 -4.82 23.99 -4.20
C LEU A 153 -5.87 23.72 -5.29
N TYR A 154 -5.66 22.72 -6.14
CA TYR A 154 -6.47 22.45 -7.32
C TYR A 154 -6.49 20.96 -7.66
N ASP A 155 -7.36 20.55 -8.60
CA ASP A 155 -7.44 19.19 -9.13
C ASP A 155 -7.69 18.12 -8.04
N MET A 156 -8.64 18.40 -7.14
CA MET A 156 -8.97 17.55 -6.00
C MET A 156 -10.40 17.01 -6.06
N ARG A 157 -10.67 15.95 -5.30
CA ARG A 157 -12.01 15.38 -5.14
C ARG A 157 -12.28 14.98 -3.70
N PHE A 158 -13.51 15.14 -3.26
CA PHE A 158 -13.96 14.54 -2.01
C PHE A 158 -14.57 13.17 -2.29
N TYR A 159 -14.23 12.17 -1.49
CA TYR A 159 -14.89 10.88 -1.51
C TYR A 159 -15.49 10.58 -0.15
N PHE A 160 -16.73 10.09 -0.13
CA PHE A 160 -17.23 9.39 1.04
C PHE A 160 -16.65 7.99 1.07
N ILE A 161 -15.87 7.72 2.12
CA ILE A 161 -15.15 6.49 2.35
C ILE A 161 -15.97 5.59 3.27
N GLY A 162 -16.16 4.35 2.84
CA GLY A 162 -16.90 3.33 3.55
C GLY A 162 -16.08 2.57 4.58
N ASP A 163 -15.81 1.30 4.32
CA ASP A 163 -15.20 0.40 5.30
C ASP A 163 -13.68 0.63 5.45
N ASP A 164 -13.00 1.03 4.37
CA ASP A 164 -11.58 1.42 4.36
C ASP A 164 -11.27 2.42 3.22
N ILE A 165 -10.04 2.94 3.16
CA ILE A 165 -9.58 3.96 2.19
C ILE A 165 -9.81 3.60 0.70
N ASP A 166 -9.92 2.32 0.37
CA ASP A 166 -10.18 1.86 -1.00
C ASP A 166 -11.67 1.71 -1.29
N ASP A 167 -12.53 1.59 -0.26
CA ASP A 167 -13.99 1.62 -0.37
C ASP A 167 -14.52 3.05 -0.59
N LYS A 168 -14.18 3.62 -1.75
CA LYS A 168 -14.64 4.93 -2.22
C LYS A 168 -16.06 4.80 -2.76
N ARG A 169 -17.06 5.11 -1.91
CA ARG A 169 -18.48 4.87 -2.23
C ARG A 169 -19.11 5.95 -3.09
N VAL A 170 -18.74 7.20 -2.86
CA VAL A 170 -19.33 8.35 -3.54
C VAL A 170 -18.27 9.41 -3.78
N CYS A 171 -18.11 9.85 -5.03
CA CYS A 171 -17.28 10.97 -5.41
C CYS A 171 -18.09 12.27 -5.43
N TYR A 172 -17.47 13.36 -4.97
CA TYR A 172 -18.01 14.70 -5.03
C TYR A 172 -17.00 15.65 -5.66
N GLY A 173 -17.45 16.33 -6.71
CA GLY A 173 -16.81 17.52 -7.27
C GLY A 173 -17.53 18.79 -6.86
N SER A 174 -17.13 19.91 -7.45
CA SER A 174 -17.85 21.18 -7.39
C SER A 174 -18.92 21.21 -8.48
N VAL A 175 -20.07 21.83 -8.20
CA VAL A 175 -21.05 22.15 -9.24
C VAL A 175 -20.40 23.11 -10.25
N PRO A 176 -20.56 22.88 -11.58
CA PRO A 176 -20.06 23.82 -12.58
C PRO A 176 -20.57 25.24 -12.30
N ASN A 177 -19.65 26.22 -12.21
CA ASN A 177 -19.92 27.62 -11.87
C ASN A 177 -20.43 27.89 -10.43
N SER A 178 -20.40 26.91 -9.52
CA SER A 178 -20.66 27.14 -8.10
C SER A 178 -19.64 26.36 -7.25
N GLN A 179 -18.45 26.97 -7.08
CA GLN A 179 -17.29 26.37 -6.42
C GLN A 179 -17.62 25.67 -5.10
N PHE A 180 -18.35 26.33 -4.22
CA PHE A 180 -18.64 25.85 -2.86
C PHE A 180 -19.87 24.94 -2.76
N SER A 181 -20.51 24.64 -3.89
CA SER A 181 -21.60 23.66 -3.97
C SER A 181 -21.04 22.33 -4.47
N LEU A 182 -21.42 21.23 -3.83
CA LEU A 182 -20.98 19.90 -4.19
C LEU A 182 -21.89 19.29 -5.25
N TYR A 183 -21.27 18.70 -6.26
CA TYR A 183 -21.91 17.84 -7.23
C TYR A 183 -21.57 16.39 -6.88
N LYS A 184 -22.60 15.59 -6.58
CA LYS A 184 -22.45 14.14 -6.40
C LYS A 184 -22.30 13.48 -7.76
N GLU A 185 -21.16 12.84 -8.00
CA GLU A 185 -20.95 12.10 -9.23
C GLU A 185 -21.83 10.85 -9.26
N GLU A 186 -22.38 10.53 -10.42
CA GLU A 186 -23.13 9.29 -10.67
C GLU A 186 -22.20 8.16 -11.13
N ASP A 187 -21.11 8.51 -11.82
CA ASP A 187 -20.15 7.57 -12.39
C ASP A 187 -18.74 8.18 -12.37
N ASP A 188 -17.80 7.48 -11.71
CA ASP A 188 -16.41 7.92 -11.60
C ASP A 188 -15.67 7.94 -12.94
N SER A 189 -16.16 7.20 -13.95
CA SER A 189 -15.58 7.16 -15.30
C SER A 189 -16.05 8.30 -16.20
N ASN A 190 -17.11 9.02 -15.83
CA ASN A 190 -17.68 10.12 -16.61
C ASN A 190 -18.15 11.27 -15.70
N ARG A 191 -17.19 11.92 -15.05
CA ARG A 191 -17.44 12.96 -14.05
C ARG A 191 -17.95 14.25 -14.68
N GLN A 192 -19.00 14.80 -14.09
CA GLN A 192 -19.63 16.05 -14.55
C GLN A 192 -19.31 17.23 -13.65
N GLY A 193 -19.09 16.99 -12.37
CA GLY A 193 -18.62 18.00 -11.42
C GLY A 193 -17.22 18.46 -11.79
N TRP A 194 -16.92 19.72 -11.52
CA TRP A 194 -15.55 20.23 -11.61
C TRP A 194 -14.72 19.67 -10.47
N ASP A 195 -13.40 19.62 -10.65
CA ASP A 195 -12.49 19.32 -9.55
C ASP A 195 -12.66 20.38 -8.44
N ILE A 196 -12.30 20.06 -7.21
CA ILE A 196 -12.28 20.99 -6.09
C ILE A 196 -11.03 21.88 -6.22
N TRP A 197 -11.18 23.19 -5.98
CA TRP A 197 -10.08 24.15 -5.95
C TRP A 197 -10.31 25.22 -4.88
N PHE A 198 -9.23 25.80 -4.36
CA PHE A 198 -9.25 26.93 -3.42
C PHE A 198 -9.07 28.26 -4.17
N ASN A 199 -9.56 29.37 -3.60
CA ASN A 199 -9.34 30.68 -4.22
C ASN A 199 -7.91 31.19 -3.98
N ASP A 200 -7.58 32.30 -4.65
CA ASP A 200 -6.24 32.89 -4.60
C ASP A 200 -5.81 33.34 -3.19
N ASP A 201 -6.75 33.62 -2.29
CA ASP A 201 -6.46 33.97 -0.89
C ASP A 201 -5.80 32.81 -0.12
N ALA A 202 -6.18 31.57 -0.43
CA ALA A 202 -5.58 30.37 0.17
C ALA A 202 -4.07 30.25 -0.09
N LYS A 203 -3.54 30.87 -1.16
CA LYS A 203 -2.09 30.89 -1.44
C LYS A 203 -1.27 31.60 -0.37
N SER A 204 -1.91 32.44 0.44
CA SER A 204 -1.27 33.18 1.54
C SER A 204 -1.44 32.52 2.91
N MET A 205 -2.19 31.42 2.99
CA MET A 205 -2.47 30.68 4.22
C MET A 205 -1.52 29.49 4.35
N GLU A 206 -1.05 29.20 5.56
CA GLU A 206 -0.27 27.98 5.84
C GLU A 206 -1.17 26.74 5.99
N SER A 207 -2.39 26.93 6.47
CA SER A 207 -3.39 25.88 6.60
C SER A 207 -4.79 26.48 6.63
N ALA A 208 -5.80 25.68 6.32
CA ALA A 208 -7.21 26.05 6.46
C ALA A 208 -8.01 24.93 7.11
N THR A 209 -9.08 25.31 7.80
CA THR A 209 -10.11 24.36 8.25
C THR A 209 -11.13 24.18 7.16
N ILE A 210 -11.23 22.97 6.61
CA ILE A 210 -12.20 22.63 5.56
C ILE A 210 -13.40 21.97 6.22
N THR A 211 -14.60 22.40 5.87
CA THR A 211 -15.86 21.75 6.26
C THR A 211 -16.61 21.27 5.02
N VAL A 212 -17.04 20.01 5.04
CA VAL A 212 -17.92 19.40 4.04
C VAL A 212 -19.26 19.09 4.72
N ASP A 213 -20.35 19.64 4.18
CA ASP A 213 -21.71 19.39 4.64
C ASP A 213 -22.52 18.74 3.51
N LEU A 214 -22.78 17.44 3.67
CA LEU A 214 -23.55 16.63 2.72
C LEU A 214 -25.06 16.85 2.85
N ASN A 215 -25.54 17.46 3.94
CA ASN A 215 -26.97 17.77 4.10
C ASN A 215 -27.36 18.95 3.21
N THR A 216 -26.48 19.93 3.09
CA THR A 216 -26.66 21.11 2.23
C THR A 216 -25.94 20.98 0.89
N MET A 217 -25.16 19.91 0.69
CA MET A 217 -24.33 19.70 -0.50
C MET A 217 -23.38 20.89 -0.74
N THR A 218 -22.63 21.26 0.28
CA THR A 218 -21.68 22.39 0.23
C THR A 218 -20.36 22.05 0.90
N TRP A 219 -19.32 22.80 0.55
CA TRP A 219 -18.07 22.81 1.29
C TRP A 219 -17.57 24.25 1.46
N LYS A 220 -16.72 24.48 2.47
CA LYS A 220 -16.08 25.77 2.73
C LYS A 220 -14.70 25.57 3.34
N TYR A 221 -13.89 26.63 3.31
CA TYR A 221 -12.63 26.70 4.04
C TYR A 221 -12.51 28.05 4.78
N GLU A 222 -11.86 28.03 5.93
CA GLU A 222 -11.62 29.18 6.82
C GLU A 222 -10.21 29.14 7.41
#